data_AF-W0JAL0-F1
#
_entry.id   AF-W0JAL0-F1
#
_cell.length_a   1.000
_cell.length_b   1.000
_cell.length_c   1.000
_cell.angle_alpha   90.00
_cell.angle_beta   90.00
_cell.angle_gamma   90.00
#
_symmetry.space_group_name_H-M   'P 1'
#
loop_
_entity.id
_entity.type
_entity.pdbx_description
1 polymer ?
#
loop_
_entity_poly.entity_id
_entity_poly.type
_entity_poly.pdbx_seq_one_letter_code
_entity_poly.pdbx_strand_id
1 'polypeptide(L)'
;MGHLLAEYFCPNDGGKRTLLYDEILTTNFFGLERKKQLFRAIVKIDYPSYWEENKETLVAFDDVQRFRNKLAHSRVDVSEEALARPLEQGVGFTDWKNSEPVTEAQFQDMIAKVNMIISCILEIKRLLPFKERKLVTHGLASTPTDG
;
A
#
# COMPACT_ATOMS: atom_id res chain seq x y z
N MET A 1 2.88 5.57 5.88
CA MET A 1 1.78 4.70 6.37
C MET A 1 1.61 4.75 7.89
N GLY A 2 2.66 4.66 8.71
CA GLY A 2 2.53 4.74 10.17
C GLY A 2 1.85 6.04 10.65
N HIS A 3 2.29 7.20 10.16
CA HIS A 3 1.64 8.48 10.49
C HIS A 3 0.15 8.52 10.11
N LEU A 4 -0.21 7.97 8.94
CA LEU A 4 -1.60 7.89 8.49
C LEU A 4 -2.46 7.08 9.45
N LEU A 5 -1.98 5.91 9.89
CA LEU A 5 -2.69 5.08 10.85
C LEU A 5 -2.84 5.80 12.20
N ALA A 6 -1.79 6.49 12.66
CA ALA A 6 -1.85 7.27 13.88
C ALA A 6 -2.85 8.44 13.78
N GLU A 7 -2.89 9.15 12.65
CA GLU A 7 -3.88 10.20 12.35
C GLU A 7 -5.31 9.62 12.32
N TYR A 8 -5.50 8.43 11.73
CA TYR A 8 -6.80 7.76 11.68
C TYR A 8 -7.35 7.40 13.06
N PHE A 9 -6.53 6.80 13.94
CA PHE A 9 -6.98 6.40 15.29
C PHE A 9 -7.00 7.57 16.28
N CYS A 10 -6.15 8.57 16.10
CA CYS A 10 -6.02 9.72 16.99
C CYS A 10 -6.14 11.04 16.20
N PRO A 11 -7.33 11.36 15.64
CA PRO A 11 -7.51 12.52 14.77
C PRO A 11 -7.35 13.86 15.50
N ASN A 12 -7.73 13.91 16.79
CA ASN A 12 -7.79 15.15 17.56
C ASN A 12 -6.78 15.23 18.72
N ASP A 13 -5.95 14.20 18.90
CA ASP A 13 -5.04 14.09 20.05
C ASP A 13 -3.60 13.82 19.58
N GLY A 14 -2.79 14.89 19.52
CA GLY A 14 -1.40 14.82 19.06
C GLY A 14 -0.49 14.01 19.99
N GLY A 15 -0.77 14.01 21.30
CA GLY A 15 -0.01 13.22 22.28
C GLY A 15 -0.22 11.72 22.08
N LYS A 16 -1.48 11.30 21.98
CA LYS A 16 -1.82 9.89 21.67
C LYS A 16 -1.36 9.48 20.28
N ARG A 17 -1.40 10.39 19.30
CA ARG A 17 -0.87 10.13 17.95
C ARG A 17 0.63 9.82 17.99
N THR A 18 1.39 10.64 18.71
CA THR A 18 2.84 10.46 18.86
C THR A 18 3.13 9.16 19.56
N LEU A 19 2.46 8.89 20.70
CA LEU A 19 2.63 7.64 21.44
C LEU A 19 2.26 6.40 20.60
N LEU A 20 1.13 6.41 19.90
CA LEU A 20 0.74 5.32 19.01
C LEU A 20 1.76 5.12 17.88
N TYR A 21 2.29 6.20 17.31
CA TYR A 21 3.30 6.11 16.27
C TYR A 21 4.61 5.52 16.79
N ASP A 22 5.19 6.15 17.81
CA ASP A 22 6.53 5.85 18.32
C ASP A 22 6.62 4.56 19.14
N GLU A 23 5.55 4.18 19.86
CA GLU A 23 5.59 3.03 20.78
C GLU A 23 4.96 1.77 20.18
N ILE A 24 4.13 1.90 19.15
CA ILE A 24 3.41 0.75 18.57
C ILE A 24 3.74 0.62 17.09
N LEU A 25 3.49 1.66 16.29
CA LEU A 25 3.59 1.56 14.84
C LEU A 25 5.03 1.52 14.34
N THR A 26 6.04 1.98 15.06
CA THR A 26 7.46 1.87 14.66
C THR A 26 8.11 0.55 15.11
N THR A 27 7.49 -0.18 16.03
CA THR A 27 8.05 -1.43 16.57
C THR A 27 8.13 -2.53 15.52
N ASN A 28 9.06 -3.46 15.72
CA ASN A 28 9.21 -4.65 14.86
C ASN A 28 7.97 -5.56 14.89
N PHE A 29 7.21 -5.54 15.99
CA PHE A 29 5.94 -6.27 16.11
C PHE A 29 4.90 -5.75 15.12
N PHE A 30 4.89 -4.43 14.84
CA PHE A 30 3.99 -3.79 13.89
C PHE A 30 4.69 -3.50 12.56
N GLY A 31 5.23 -4.55 11.95
CA GLY A 31 5.91 -4.49 10.66
C GLY A 31 5.04 -4.00 9.49
N LEU A 32 5.67 -3.81 8.33
CA LEU A 32 5.02 -3.29 7.12
C LEU A 32 3.80 -4.13 6.71
N GLU A 33 3.87 -5.46 6.79
CA GLU A 33 2.75 -6.35 6.47
C GLU A 33 1.51 -6.05 7.32
N ARG A 34 1.70 -5.90 8.63
CA ARG A 34 0.59 -5.63 9.54
C ARG A 34 -0.04 -4.26 9.27
N LYS A 35 0.79 -3.26 8.96
CA LYS A 35 0.34 -1.92 8.56
C LYS A 35 -0.50 -1.96 7.27
N LYS A 36 -0.04 -2.68 6.25
CA LYS A 36 -0.79 -2.85 4.98
C LYS A 36 -2.13 -3.55 5.21
N GLN A 37 -2.14 -4.64 5.97
CA GLN A 37 -3.36 -5.37 6.30
C GLN A 37 -4.37 -4.48 7.02
N LEU A 38 -3.90 -3.75 8.04
CA LEU A 38 -4.75 -2.83 8.78
C LEU A 38 -5.26 -1.68 7.91
N PHE A 39 -4.40 -1.10 7.08
CA PHE A 39 -4.78 -0.06 6.13
C PHE A 39 -5.87 -0.53 5.16
N ARG A 40 -5.70 -1.70 4.51
CA ARG A 40 -6.71 -2.28 3.64
C ARG A 40 -8.02 -2.57 4.38
N ALA A 41 -7.95 -3.04 5.62
CA ALA A 41 -9.14 -3.27 6.44
C ALA A 41 -9.89 -1.96 6.75
N ILE A 42 -9.17 -0.89 7.09
CA ILE A 42 -9.75 0.44 7.28
C ILE A 42 -10.46 0.91 6.01
N VAL A 43 -9.78 0.82 4.86
CA VAL A 43 -10.35 1.26 3.57
C VAL A 43 -11.61 0.46 3.24
N LYS A 44 -11.59 -0.87 3.38
CA LYS A 44 -12.79 -1.71 3.15
C LYS A 44 -13.97 -1.35 4.05
N ILE A 45 -13.72 -1.00 5.31
CA ILE A 45 -14.77 -0.79 6.31
C ILE A 45 -15.34 0.63 6.20
N ASP A 46 -14.47 1.63 6.12
CA ASP A 46 -14.83 3.05 6.21
C ASP A 46 -14.93 3.75 4.85
N TYR A 47 -14.40 3.14 3.78
CA TYR A 47 -14.36 3.67 2.41
C TYR A 47 -14.69 2.58 1.37
N PRO A 48 -15.82 1.87 1.48
CA PRO A 48 -16.13 0.72 0.62
C PRO A 48 -16.23 1.08 -0.87
N SER A 49 -16.73 2.27 -1.21
CA SER A 49 -16.81 2.70 -2.62
C SER A 49 -15.40 2.90 -3.20
N TYR A 50 -14.54 3.58 -2.44
CA TYR A 50 -13.13 3.75 -2.79
C TYR A 50 -12.39 2.41 -2.91
N TRP A 51 -12.69 1.46 -2.02
CA TRP A 51 -12.12 0.11 -2.07
C TRP A 51 -12.47 -0.59 -3.39
N GLU A 52 -13.73 -0.57 -3.82
CA GLU A 52 -14.15 -1.25 -5.05
C GLU A 52 -13.46 -0.67 -6.29
N GLU A 53 -13.31 0.66 -6.34
CA GLU A 53 -12.66 1.36 -7.45
C GLU A 53 -11.14 1.12 -7.50
N ASN A 54 -10.48 1.03 -6.34
CA ASN A 54 -9.01 1.06 -6.25
C ASN A 54 -8.39 -0.24 -5.71
N LYS A 55 -9.16 -1.33 -5.59
CA LYS A 55 -8.70 -2.58 -4.96
C LYS A 55 -7.40 -3.10 -5.55
N GLU A 56 -7.24 -3.05 -6.88
CA GLU A 56 -6.07 -3.59 -7.59
C GLU A 56 -4.81 -2.83 -7.19
N THR A 57 -4.87 -1.51 -7.18
CA THR A 57 -3.78 -0.64 -6.70
C THR A 57 -3.46 -0.89 -5.23
N LEU A 58 -4.49 -1.04 -4.39
CA LEU A 58 -4.31 -1.27 -2.94
C LEU A 58 -3.71 -2.65 -2.63
N VAL A 59 -3.94 -3.67 -3.48
CA VAL A 59 -3.29 -4.98 -3.35
C VAL A 59 -1.88 -5.01 -3.97
N ALA A 60 -1.59 -4.16 -4.96
CA ALA A 60 -0.28 -4.07 -5.63
C ALA A 60 0.88 -3.68 -4.71
N PHE A 61 0.61 -3.19 -3.48
CA PHE A 61 1.62 -3.05 -2.43
C PHE A 61 2.46 -4.30 -2.21
N ASP A 62 1.87 -5.48 -2.35
CA ASP A 62 2.58 -6.74 -2.12
C ASP A 62 3.57 -7.00 -3.26
N ASP A 63 3.23 -6.61 -4.48
CA ASP A 63 4.08 -6.74 -5.66
C ASP A 63 5.28 -5.81 -5.56
N VAL A 64 5.04 -4.54 -5.20
CA VAL A 64 6.10 -3.55 -4.96
C VAL A 64 7.04 -4.00 -3.85
N GLN A 65 6.51 -4.54 -2.76
CA GLN A 65 7.35 -5.04 -1.66
C GLN A 65 8.17 -6.26 -2.08
N ARG A 66 7.58 -7.20 -2.82
CA ARG A 66 8.31 -8.35 -3.37
C ARG A 66 9.41 -7.89 -4.32
N PHE A 67 9.14 -6.91 -5.17
CA PHE A 67 10.14 -6.35 -6.08
C PHE A 67 11.27 -5.63 -5.33
N ARG A 68 10.95 -4.79 -4.34
CA ARG A 68 11.94 -4.13 -3.48
C ARG A 68 12.80 -5.15 -2.73
N ASN A 69 12.19 -6.23 -2.24
CA ASN A 69 12.93 -7.30 -1.57
C ASN A 69 13.83 -8.07 -2.56
N LYS A 70 13.35 -8.33 -3.78
CA LYS A 70 14.16 -8.90 -4.86
C LYS A 70 15.38 -8.00 -5.13
N LEU A 71 15.19 -6.70 -5.34
CA LEU A 71 16.28 -5.75 -5.53
C LEU A 71 17.26 -5.69 -4.34
N ALA A 72 16.76 -5.70 -3.11
CA ALA A 72 17.59 -5.67 -1.91
C ALA A 72 18.48 -6.92 -1.77
N HIS A 73 18.08 -8.03 -2.39
CA HIS A 73 18.85 -9.26 -2.45
C HIS A 73 19.56 -9.47 -3.78
N SER A 74 19.34 -8.62 -4.79
CA SER A 74 19.99 -8.70 -6.10
C SER A 74 21.48 -8.36 -6.04
N ARG A 75 22.23 -8.92 -6.99
CA ARG A 75 23.62 -8.56 -7.23
C ARG A 75 23.73 -7.66 -8.45
N VAL A 76 24.78 -6.84 -8.49
CA VAL A 76 25.16 -6.11 -9.70
C VAL A 76 25.57 -7.13 -10.75
N ASP A 77 24.95 -7.05 -11.93
CA ASP A 77 25.28 -7.86 -13.09
C ASP A 77 26.55 -7.31 -13.74
N VAL A 78 27.63 -8.08 -13.70
CA VAL A 78 28.94 -7.73 -14.27
C VAL A 78 29.33 -8.68 -15.41
N SER A 79 28.37 -9.36 -16.00
CA SER A 79 28.57 -10.18 -17.21
C SER A 79 29.03 -9.32 -18.39
N GLU A 80 29.75 -9.91 -19.35
CA GLU A 80 30.21 -9.17 -20.54
C GLU A 80 29.01 -8.61 -21.32
N GLU A 81 27.89 -9.33 -21.36
CA GLU A 81 26.63 -8.88 -21.96
C GLU A 81 26.02 -7.69 -21.21
N ALA A 82 26.19 -7.60 -19.89
CA ALA A 82 25.76 -6.46 -19.09
C ALA A 82 26.67 -5.24 -19.28
N LEU A 83 27.97 -5.46 -19.32
CA LEU A 83 28.98 -4.42 -19.54
C LEU A 83 28.96 -3.87 -20.98
N ALA A 84 28.46 -4.64 -21.94
CA ALA A 84 28.27 -4.22 -23.32
C ALA A 84 27.00 -3.36 -23.54
N ARG A 85 26.11 -3.21 -22.54
CA ARG A 85 24.91 -2.37 -22.68
C ARG A 85 25.30 -0.88 -22.70
N PRO A 86 24.61 -0.04 -23.48
CA PRO A 86 24.77 1.41 -23.40
C PRO A 86 24.60 1.90 -21.97
N LEU A 87 25.48 2.79 -21.50
CA LEU A 87 25.46 3.37 -20.14
C LEU A 87 24.10 3.99 -19.78
N GLU A 88 23.38 4.50 -20.77
CA GLU A 88 22.04 5.07 -20.68
C GLU A 88 20.98 4.06 -20.22
N GLN A 89 21.23 2.75 -20.40
CA GLN A 89 20.37 1.66 -19.94
C GLN A 89 20.65 1.25 -18.48
N GLY A 90 21.61 1.90 -17.82
CA GLY A 90 21.88 1.76 -16.39
C GLY A 90 22.61 0.48 -15.98
N VAL A 91 22.78 0.31 -14.67
CA VAL A 91 23.41 -0.87 -14.06
C VAL A 91 22.40 -2.01 -13.99
N GLY A 92 22.71 -3.14 -14.63
CA GLY A 92 21.88 -4.34 -14.56
C GLY A 92 21.89 -4.97 -13.17
N PHE A 93 20.72 -5.38 -12.67
CA PHE A 93 20.60 -6.21 -11.47
C PHE A 93 20.22 -7.62 -11.86
N THR A 94 20.86 -8.62 -11.26
CA THR A 94 20.44 -10.03 -11.38
C THR A 94 19.75 -10.49 -10.11
N ASP A 95 18.68 -11.27 -10.26
CA ASP A 95 18.04 -11.96 -9.15
C ASP A 95 19.03 -12.95 -8.51
N TRP A 96 19.24 -12.85 -7.20
CA TRP A 96 20.14 -13.74 -6.47
C TRP A 96 19.77 -15.21 -6.56
N LYS A 97 18.48 -15.53 -6.75
CA LYS A 97 18.01 -16.91 -6.73
C LYS A 97 18.10 -17.59 -8.10
N ASN A 98 17.82 -16.86 -9.18
CA ASN A 98 17.66 -17.42 -10.52
C ASN A 98 18.61 -16.78 -11.56
N SER A 99 19.41 -15.77 -11.17
CA SER A 99 20.25 -14.96 -12.07
C SER A 99 19.51 -14.26 -13.21
N GLU A 100 18.17 -14.17 -13.14
CA GLU A 100 17.39 -13.45 -14.15
C GLU A 100 17.62 -11.94 -14.00
N PRO A 101 17.93 -11.22 -15.10
CA PRO A 101 18.11 -9.79 -15.06
C PRO A 101 16.77 -9.08 -14.78
N VAL A 102 16.82 -8.05 -13.94
CA VAL A 102 15.72 -7.08 -13.81
C VAL A 102 15.78 -6.17 -15.03
N THR A 103 14.72 -6.14 -15.82
CA THR A 103 14.66 -5.31 -17.04
C THR A 103 14.24 -3.89 -16.72
N GLU A 104 14.64 -2.95 -17.57
CA GLU A 104 14.21 -1.54 -17.46
C GLU A 104 12.68 -1.42 -17.51
N ALA A 105 12.01 -2.22 -18.36
CA ALA A 105 10.55 -2.25 -18.42
C ALA A 105 9.91 -2.69 -17.09
N GLN A 106 10.48 -3.68 -16.40
CA GLN A 106 10.02 -4.08 -15.08
C GLN A 106 10.22 -2.96 -14.06
N PHE A 107 11.33 -2.24 -14.14
CA PHE A 107 11.61 -1.12 -13.25
C PHE A 107 10.60 0.03 -13.45
N GLN A 108 10.31 0.40 -14.70
CA GLN A 108 9.33 1.42 -15.04
C GLN A 108 7.91 1.03 -14.62
N ASP A 109 7.49 -0.22 -14.82
CA ASP A 109 6.20 -0.73 -14.33
C ASP A 109 6.08 -0.61 -12.80
N MET A 110 7.16 -0.91 -12.08
CA MET A 110 7.18 -0.78 -10.62
C MET A 110 7.13 0.68 -10.16
N ILE A 111 7.80 1.61 -10.86
CA ILE A 111 7.68 3.05 -10.60
C ILE A 111 6.23 3.50 -10.77
N ALA A 112 5.57 3.10 -11.87
CA ALA A 112 4.17 3.45 -12.12
C ALA A 112 3.26 2.94 -10.98
N LYS A 113 3.42 1.67 -10.56
CA LYS A 113 2.68 1.09 -9.44
C LYS A 113 2.93 1.81 -8.12
N VAL A 114 4.17 2.16 -7.82
CA VAL A 114 4.53 2.94 -6.63
C VAL A 114 3.81 4.30 -6.64
N ASN A 115 3.81 5.00 -7.77
CA ASN A 115 3.15 6.29 -7.90
C ASN A 115 1.63 6.17 -7.69
N MET A 116 0.99 5.17 -8.29
CA MET A 116 -0.45 4.91 -8.07
C MET A 116 -0.76 4.62 -6.59
N ILE A 117 0.08 3.80 -5.94
CA ILE A 117 -0.05 3.50 -4.52
C ILE A 117 0.07 4.77 -3.67
N ILE A 118 1.07 5.61 -3.94
CA ILE A 118 1.27 6.88 -3.22
C ILE A 118 0.04 7.78 -3.39
N SER A 119 -0.49 7.89 -4.61
CA SER A 119 -1.72 8.64 -4.89
C SER A 119 -2.89 8.14 -4.05
N CYS A 120 -3.11 6.82 -4.00
CA CYS A 120 -4.18 6.25 -3.18
C CYS A 120 -4.01 6.55 -1.68
N ILE A 121 -2.78 6.45 -1.16
CA ILE A 121 -2.50 6.78 0.24
C ILE A 121 -2.82 8.25 0.53
N LEU A 122 -2.46 9.16 -0.39
CA LEU A 122 -2.69 10.60 -0.24
C LEU A 122 -4.17 10.96 -0.34
N GLU A 123 -4.93 10.29 -1.21
CA GLU A 123 -6.38 10.47 -1.32
C GLU A 123 -7.08 10.01 -0.05
N ILE A 124 -6.75 8.81 0.46
CA ILE A 124 -7.30 8.34 1.73
C ILE A 124 -6.92 9.28 2.87
N LYS A 125 -5.69 9.82 2.87
CA LYS A 125 -5.30 10.85 3.86
C LYS A 125 -6.20 12.09 3.80
N ARG A 126 -6.57 12.55 2.61
CA ARG A 126 -7.49 13.69 2.43
C ARG A 126 -8.91 13.37 2.88
N LEU A 127 -9.33 12.12 2.77
CA LEU A 127 -10.64 11.68 3.23
C LEU A 127 -10.72 11.62 4.76
N LEU A 128 -9.60 11.53 5.49
CA LEU A 128 -9.61 11.57 6.95
C LEU A 128 -10.06 12.95 7.47
N PRO A 129 -10.92 13.01 8.50
CA PRO A 129 -11.51 11.90 9.27
C PRO A 129 -12.89 11.45 8.76
N PHE A 130 -13.33 11.93 7.59
CA PHE A 130 -14.66 11.67 7.06
C PHE A 130 -14.77 10.21 6.61
N LYS A 131 -15.70 9.46 7.19
CA LYS A 131 -15.98 8.06 6.82
C LYS A 131 -17.23 8.01 5.95
N GLU A 132 -17.24 7.14 4.95
CA GLU A 132 -18.46 6.89 4.17
C GLU A 132 -19.54 6.35 5.13
N ARG A 133 -20.71 7.02 5.20
CA ARG A 133 -21.83 6.49 5.96
C ARG A 133 -22.27 5.20 5.28
N LYS A 134 -22.34 4.09 6.02
CA LYS A 134 -23.10 2.93 5.58
C LYS A 134 -24.53 3.40 5.30
N LEU A 135 -24.99 3.25 4.05
CA LEU A 135 -26.42 3.27 3.76
C LEU A 135 -27.02 2.12 4.54
N VAL A 136 -27.53 2.40 5.74
CA VAL A 136 -28.37 1.46 6.47
C VAL A 136 -29.67 1.42 5.68
N THR A 137 -29.78 0.48 4.75
CA THR A 137 -31.08 0.03 4.27
C THR A 137 -31.76 -0.66 5.44
N HIS A 138 -32.36 0.13 6.33
CA HIS A 138 -33.41 -0.38 7.19
C HIS A 138 -34.47 -0.92 6.24
N GLY A 139 -34.57 -2.25 6.18
CA GLY A 139 -35.65 -2.92 5.50
C GLY A 139 -36.95 -2.29 5.97
N LEU A 140 -37.71 -1.75 5.02
CA LEU A 140 -39.11 -1.46 5.20
C LEU A 140 -39.79 -2.81 5.49
N ALA A 141 -39.82 -3.19 6.77
CA ALA A 141 -40.74 -4.19 7.25
C ALA A 141 -42.13 -3.57 7.10
N SER A 142 -42.78 -3.90 5.99
CA SER A 142 -44.21 -3.72 5.80
C SER A 142 -44.92 -4.36 6.99
N THR A 143 -45.49 -3.51 7.84
CA THR A 143 -46.44 -3.90 8.88
C THR A 143 -47.64 -4.59 8.22
N PRO A 144 -48.11 -5.75 8.70
CA PRO A 144 -49.42 -6.25 8.31
C PRO A 144 -50.47 -5.35 8.93
N THR A 145 -51.30 -4.71 8.10
CA THR A 145 -52.56 -4.13 8.54
C THR A 145 -53.57 -5.26 8.68
N ASP A 146 -53.76 -5.74 9.90
CA ASP A 146 -55.00 -6.40 10.32
C ASP A 146 -55.97 -5.30 10.79
N GLY A 147 -57.15 -5.28 10.18
CA GLY A 147 -58.26 -4.36 10.48
C GLY A 147 -59.37 -4.50 9.46
#